data_AF-A0A1V5BPX0-F1
#
_entry.id   AF-A0A1V5BPX0-F1
#
_cell.length_a   1.000
_cell.length_b   1.000
_cell.length_c   1.000
_cell.angle_alpha   90.00
_cell.angle_beta   90.00
_cell.angle_gamma   90.00
#
_symmetry.space_group_name_H-M   'P 1'
#
loop_
_entity.id
_entity.type
_entity.pdbx_description
1 polymer ?
#
loop_
_entity_poly.entity_id
_entity_poly.type
_entity_poly.pdbx_seq_one_letter_code
_entity_poly.pdbx_strand_id
1 'polypeptide(L)'
;MVDKKKSIDKYARELVAVIIWLYIIIKTFIYDIDILLLKVFAPQYLYILNYKFFILIGLLAIILLVTRNKKLILWIVYISFYPLIIFLWKIPYKIFKINSWSLCIALINSILSFFKSFKFNFITIAISLISFIIIINATNPLLLWLSVLLICVASFIIFVQRIIITFKPASVFQIYTEILSRLQASFKNNAESCHDLNEQINITPIEQFNDKQLQKVADSLQESVILNRVCLFTAKKLRDYKNSKIYIISDVFTMLFLILFTVLAFAFINYGLFKINNEFFNISTTPTFFIFFYYSFEQLVFNSITEIVPVHQISQTTAILQLFTSLFLTIIFISIFINFKNQRYNNELNKVIKEIEDKGMFMEEFIQNEYKVENIQNAIYLLEQLKSSLISFIYYLSRNIGK
;
A
#
# COMPACT_ATOMS: atom_id res chain seq x y z
N MET A 1 1.12 -25.22 31.48
CA MET A 1 2.03 -24.08 31.81
C MET A 1 2.84 -23.55 30.62
N VAL A 2 3.26 -24.38 29.65
CA VAL A 2 4.11 -23.97 28.52
C VAL A 2 3.46 -22.91 27.60
N ASP A 3 2.17 -23.04 27.28
CA ASP A 3 1.49 -22.10 26.37
C ASP A 3 1.27 -20.71 27.00
N LYS A 4 1.04 -20.66 28.32
CA LYS A 4 0.91 -19.40 29.06
C LYS A 4 2.23 -18.60 29.04
N LYS A 5 3.37 -19.28 29.18
CA LYS A 5 4.71 -18.65 29.12
C LYS A 5 5.01 -18.10 27.71
N LYS A 6 4.66 -18.83 26.65
CA LYS A 6 4.81 -18.37 25.26
C LYS A 6 3.95 -17.14 24.96
N SER A 7 2.75 -17.08 25.52
CA SER A 7 1.84 -15.94 25.37
C SER A 7 2.42 -14.67 26.00
N ILE A 8 2.89 -14.75 27.24
CA ILE A 8 3.48 -13.59 27.96
C ILE A 8 4.71 -13.04 27.24
N ASP A 9 5.62 -13.91 26.78
CA ASP A 9 6.83 -13.52 26.04
C ASP A 9 6.50 -12.71 24.78
N LYS A 10 5.46 -13.14 24.04
CA LYS A 10 4.98 -12.45 22.84
C LYS A 10 4.44 -11.05 23.16
N TYR A 11 3.61 -10.91 24.19
CA TYR A 11 3.04 -9.62 24.57
C TYR A 11 4.11 -8.66 25.09
N ALA A 12 5.05 -9.15 25.90
CA ALA A 12 6.17 -8.35 26.39
C ALA A 12 7.01 -7.80 25.23
N ARG A 13 7.35 -8.64 24.25
CA ARG A 13 8.08 -8.21 23.05
C ARG A 13 7.34 -7.16 22.24
N GLU A 14 6.03 -7.34 22.05
CA GLU A 14 5.21 -6.37 21.32
C GLU A 14 5.12 -5.03 22.05
N LEU A 15 4.95 -5.04 23.37
CA LEU A 15 4.90 -3.84 24.20
C LEU A 15 6.23 -3.08 24.17
N VAL A 16 7.36 -3.78 24.32
CA VAL A 16 8.70 -3.19 24.22
C VAL A 16 8.92 -2.57 22.83
N ALA A 17 8.51 -3.25 21.76
CA ALA A 17 8.63 -2.72 20.40
C ALA A 17 7.82 -1.43 20.21
N VAL A 18 6.56 -1.38 20.71
CA VAL A 18 5.72 -0.19 20.64
C VAL A 18 6.35 0.98 21.41
N ILE A 19 6.85 0.74 22.62
CA ILE A 19 7.49 1.78 23.45
C ILE A 19 8.74 2.34 22.75
N ILE A 20 9.61 1.47 22.22
CA ILE A 20 10.84 1.90 21.54
C ILE A 20 10.50 2.75 20.31
N TRP A 21 9.56 2.32 19.48
CA TRP A 21 9.17 3.08 18.28
C TRP A 21 8.46 4.39 18.61
N LEU A 22 7.62 4.41 19.65
CA LEU A 22 6.98 5.63 20.12
C LEU A 22 8.03 6.64 20.64
N TYR A 23 9.04 6.18 21.38
CA TYR A 23 10.18 7.01 21.77
C TYR A 23 10.95 7.55 20.56
N ILE A 24 11.25 6.70 19.56
CA ILE A 24 11.94 7.14 18.32
C ILE A 24 11.14 8.24 17.61
N ILE A 25 9.81 8.08 17.49
CA ILE A 25 8.94 9.07 16.85
C ILE A 25 8.95 10.39 17.62
N ILE A 26 8.73 10.37 18.93
CA ILE A 26 8.71 11.60 19.75
C ILE A 26 10.07 12.32 19.66
N LYS A 27 11.17 11.56 19.75
CA LYS A 27 12.52 12.11 19.66
C LYS A 27 12.83 12.74 18.30
N THR A 28 12.38 12.10 17.21
CA THR A 28 12.70 12.54 15.85
C THR A 28 11.84 13.74 15.44
N PHE A 29 10.57 13.80 15.87
CA PHE A 29 9.61 14.78 15.35
C PHE A 29 9.20 15.88 16.33
N ILE A 30 9.18 15.61 17.64
CA ILE A 30 8.60 16.55 18.61
C ILE A 30 9.72 17.28 19.35
N TYR A 31 10.59 16.53 20.02
CA TYR A 31 11.53 17.12 20.95
C TYR A 31 12.69 16.17 21.23
N ASP A 32 13.92 16.68 21.29
CA ASP A 32 15.11 15.91 21.67
C ASP A 32 15.10 15.65 23.19
N ILE A 33 14.27 14.68 23.61
CA ILE A 33 14.05 14.32 25.03
C ILE A 33 15.38 14.10 25.76
N ASP A 34 16.34 13.49 25.09
CA ASP A 34 17.67 13.21 25.66
C ASP A 34 18.43 14.48 26.04
N ILE A 35 18.36 15.51 25.20
CA ILE A 35 19.04 16.79 25.43
C ILE A 35 18.41 17.49 26.63
N LEU A 36 17.08 17.49 26.74
CA LEU A 36 16.40 18.10 27.89
C LEU A 36 16.67 17.36 29.19
N LEU A 37 16.58 16.02 29.19
CA LEU A 37 16.88 15.23 30.38
C LEU A 37 18.31 15.50 30.85
N LEU A 38 19.30 15.50 29.95
CA LEU A 38 20.68 15.78 30.35
C LEU A 38 20.90 17.25 30.74
N LYS A 39 20.25 18.22 30.08
CA LYS A 39 20.33 19.63 30.49
C LYS A 39 19.80 19.83 31.92
N VAL A 40 18.73 19.15 32.29
CA VAL A 40 18.09 19.29 33.61
C VAL A 40 18.85 18.53 34.69
N PHE A 41 19.22 17.27 34.44
CA PHE A 41 19.77 16.40 35.48
C PHE A 41 21.30 16.41 35.55
N ALA A 42 22.01 16.57 34.42
CA ALA A 42 23.47 16.44 34.39
C ALA A 42 24.12 17.22 33.23
N PRO A 43 24.06 18.56 33.23
CA PRO A 43 24.46 19.40 32.10
C PRO A 43 25.94 19.24 31.72
N GLN A 44 26.81 18.89 32.68
CA GLN A 44 28.23 18.61 32.43
C GLN A 44 28.48 17.44 31.46
N TYR A 45 27.51 16.54 31.27
CA TYR A 45 27.65 15.36 30.41
C TYR A 45 27.00 15.49 29.03
N LEU A 46 26.61 16.70 28.62
CA LEU A 46 26.01 16.90 27.29
C LEU A 46 26.89 16.40 26.14
N TYR A 47 28.22 16.44 26.30
CA TYR A 47 29.16 15.91 25.31
C TYR A 47 28.99 14.40 25.05
N ILE A 48 28.47 13.64 26.03
CA ILE A 48 28.24 12.19 25.90
C ILE A 48 27.17 11.90 24.85
N LEU A 49 26.22 12.81 24.61
CA LEU A 49 25.17 12.63 23.60
C LEU A 49 25.71 12.51 22.17
N ASN A 50 26.87 13.10 21.88
CA ASN A 50 27.52 12.96 20.58
C ASN A 50 27.93 11.50 20.31
N TYR A 51 28.12 10.71 21.38
CA TYR A 51 28.49 9.31 21.31
C TYR A 51 27.30 8.36 21.52
N LYS A 52 26.05 8.87 21.58
CA LYS A 52 24.85 8.07 21.93
C LYS A 52 24.67 6.82 21.08
N PHE A 53 24.96 6.90 19.78
CA PHE A 53 24.85 5.77 18.86
C PHE A 53 25.88 4.68 19.18
N PHE A 54 27.14 5.06 19.41
CA PHE A 54 28.21 4.14 19.79
C PHE A 54 27.96 3.52 21.17
N ILE A 55 27.45 4.30 22.12
CA ILE A 55 27.07 3.80 23.45
C ILE A 55 25.94 2.77 23.34
N LEU A 56 24.91 3.05 22.53
CA LEU A 56 23.80 2.11 22.31
C LEU A 56 24.28 0.82 21.63
N ILE A 57 25.12 0.92 20.60
CA ILE A 57 25.70 -0.27 19.94
C ILE A 57 26.60 -1.03 20.91
N GLY A 58 27.44 -0.35 21.69
CA GLY A 58 28.32 -0.97 22.68
C GLY A 58 27.54 -1.71 23.75
N LEU A 59 26.51 -1.08 24.32
CA LEU A 59 25.60 -1.72 25.28
C LEU A 59 24.90 -2.94 24.65
N LEU A 60 24.40 -2.80 23.43
CA LEU A 60 23.73 -3.88 22.72
C LEU A 60 24.70 -5.04 22.42
N ALA A 61 25.94 -4.75 22.05
CA ALA A 61 26.99 -5.73 21.85
C ALA A 61 27.36 -6.45 23.16
N ILE A 62 27.49 -5.72 24.27
CA ILE A 62 27.74 -6.31 25.60
C ILE A 62 26.57 -7.22 26.01
N ILE A 63 25.32 -6.76 25.87
CA ILE A 63 24.13 -7.56 26.17
C ILE A 63 24.13 -8.84 25.33
N LEU A 64 24.41 -8.74 24.03
CA LEU A 64 24.47 -9.90 23.13
C LEU A 64 25.60 -10.87 23.51
N LEU A 65 26.78 -10.36 23.86
CA LEU A 65 27.95 -11.15 24.25
C LEU A 65 27.70 -11.91 25.55
N VAL A 66 27.11 -11.24 26.55
CA VAL A 66 26.83 -11.81 27.87
C VAL A 66 25.72 -12.86 27.81
N THR A 67 24.63 -12.57 27.10
CA THR A 67 23.47 -13.47 27.12
C THR A 67 23.60 -14.66 26.18
N ARG A 68 24.43 -14.60 25.12
CA ARG A 68 24.60 -15.62 24.06
C ARG A 68 23.28 -16.23 23.54
N ASN A 69 22.16 -15.54 23.76
CA ASN A 69 20.84 -16.12 23.61
C ASN A 69 20.31 -15.77 22.23
N LYS A 70 20.20 -16.77 21.34
CA LYS A 70 19.62 -16.60 20.00
C LYS A 70 18.24 -15.93 20.02
N LYS A 71 17.47 -16.08 21.12
CA LYS A 71 16.17 -15.42 21.28
C LYS A 71 16.29 -13.90 21.38
N LEU A 72 17.32 -13.36 22.03
CA LEU A 72 17.50 -11.91 22.14
C LEU A 72 17.85 -11.27 20.79
N ILE A 73 18.64 -11.95 19.96
CA ILE A 73 18.90 -11.51 18.57
C ILE A 73 17.59 -11.44 17.79
N LEU A 74 16.75 -12.48 17.87
CA LEU A 74 15.43 -12.48 17.23
C LEU A 74 14.52 -11.37 17.76
N TRP A 75 14.59 -11.05 19.06
CA TRP A 75 13.85 -9.91 19.64
C TRP A 75 14.33 -8.58 19.08
N ILE A 76 15.64 -8.36 18.99
CA ILE A 76 16.22 -7.13 18.42
C ILE A 76 15.80 -6.99 16.96
N VAL A 77 15.94 -8.05 16.15
CA VAL A 77 15.49 -8.03 14.76
C VAL A 77 13.98 -7.76 14.68
N TYR A 78 13.16 -8.40 15.52
CA TYR A 78 11.73 -8.17 15.56
C TYR A 78 11.37 -6.71 15.90
N ILE A 79 12.04 -6.11 16.89
CA ILE A 79 11.83 -4.72 17.30
C ILE A 79 12.27 -3.77 16.18
N SER A 80 13.45 -3.97 15.60
CA SER A 80 13.97 -3.13 14.51
C SER A 80 13.09 -3.16 13.26
N PHE A 81 12.48 -4.32 12.96
CA PHE A 81 11.56 -4.47 11.83
C PHE A 81 10.08 -4.35 12.22
N TYR A 82 9.76 -3.90 13.43
CA TYR A 82 8.39 -3.92 13.95
C TYR A 82 7.36 -3.17 13.10
N PRO A 83 7.63 -1.95 12.58
CA PRO A 83 6.69 -1.25 11.70
C PRO A 83 6.44 -2.03 10.41
N LEU A 84 7.50 -2.55 9.78
CA LEU A 84 7.40 -3.37 8.57
C LEU A 84 6.59 -4.64 8.82
N ILE A 85 6.78 -5.31 9.96
CA ILE A 85 5.99 -6.49 10.34
C ILE A 85 4.52 -6.14 10.56
N ILE A 86 4.21 -4.98 11.16
CA ILE A 86 2.82 -4.53 11.32
C ILE A 86 2.19 -4.32 9.94
N PHE A 87 2.83 -3.54 9.08
CA PHE A 87 2.29 -3.15 7.78
C PHE A 87 2.19 -4.32 6.80
N LEU A 88 3.22 -5.17 6.72
CA LEU A 88 3.29 -6.26 5.72
C LEU A 88 2.63 -7.55 6.19
N TRP A 89 2.49 -7.78 7.49
CA TRP A 89 1.98 -9.06 8.01
C TRP A 89 0.76 -8.91 8.90
N LYS A 90 0.84 -8.14 10.00
CA LYS A 90 -0.25 -8.11 11.00
C LYS A 90 -1.51 -7.47 10.45
N ILE A 91 -1.41 -6.37 9.70
CA ILE A 91 -2.56 -5.68 9.10
C ILE A 91 -3.24 -6.59 8.05
N PRO A 92 -2.53 -7.12 7.04
CA PRO A 92 -3.13 -8.06 6.08
C PRO A 92 -3.78 -9.25 6.76
N TYR A 93 -3.09 -9.89 7.71
CA TYR A 93 -3.61 -11.04 8.42
C TYR A 93 -4.91 -10.72 9.19
N LYS A 94 -4.97 -9.57 9.87
CA LYS A 94 -6.20 -9.14 10.55
C LYS A 94 -7.34 -8.89 9.57
N ILE A 95 -7.07 -8.27 8.42
CA ILE A 95 -8.07 -8.03 7.37
C ILE A 95 -8.65 -9.35 6.86
N PHE A 96 -7.79 -10.34 6.56
CA PHE A 96 -8.23 -11.68 6.16
C PHE A 96 -9.05 -12.36 7.26
N LYS A 97 -8.66 -12.22 8.54
CA LYS A 97 -9.37 -12.81 9.68
C LYS A 97 -10.77 -12.23 9.89
N ILE A 98 -11.00 -10.96 9.54
CA ILE A 98 -12.31 -10.30 9.64
C ILE A 98 -13.30 -10.84 8.59
N ASN A 99 -12.85 -11.65 7.61
CA ASN A 99 -13.65 -12.19 6.50
C ASN A 99 -14.31 -11.10 5.63
N SER A 100 -13.82 -9.85 5.71
CA SER A 100 -14.28 -8.76 4.85
C SER A 100 -13.51 -8.77 3.53
N TRP A 101 -14.04 -9.50 2.55
CA TRP A 101 -13.46 -9.59 1.21
C TRP A 101 -13.28 -8.22 0.54
N SER A 102 -14.17 -7.28 0.81
CA SER A 102 -14.06 -5.91 0.29
C SER A 102 -12.80 -5.20 0.80
N LEU A 103 -12.42 -5.39 2.08
CA LEU A 103 -11.17 -4.87 2.61
C LEU A 103 -9.94 -5.59 2.02
N CYS A 104 -10.02 -6.91 1.80
CA CYS A 104 -8.95 -7.65 1.14
C CYS A 104 -8.69 -7.11 -0.28
N ILE A 105 -9.76 -6.89 -1.06
CA ILE A 105 -9.67 -6.32 -2.41
C ILE A 105 -9.12 -4.89 -2.35
N ALA A 106 -9.55 -4.08 -1.39
CA ALA A 106 -9.00 -2.74 -1.17
C ALA A 106 -7.49 -2.78 -0.93
N LEU A 107 -7.04 -3.70 -0.07
CA LEU A 107 -5.62 -3.88 0.25
C LEU A 107 -4.82 -4.33 -0.97
N ILE A 108 -5.31 -5.32 -1.73
CA ILE A 108 -4.69 -5.79 -2.97
C ILE A 108 -4.59 -4.63 -3.97
N ASN A 109 -5.66 -3.84 -4.12
CA ASN A 109 -5.68 -2.69 -5.01
C ASN A 109 -4.65 -1.62 -4.58
N SER A 110 -4.53 -1.33 -3.28
CA SER A 110 -3.49 -0.42 -2.77
C SER A 110 -2.10 -0.93 -3.07
N ILE A 111 -1.83 -2.22 -2.86
CA ILE A 111 -0.52 -2.83 -3.14
C ILE A 111 -0.20 -2.75 -4.64
N LEU A 112 -1.14 -3.15 -5.51
CA LEU A 112 -0.95 -3.09 -6.96
C LEU A 112 -0.73 -1.65 -7.45
N SER A 113 -1.51 -0.69 -6.92
CA SER A 113 -1.36 0.73 -7.24
C SER A 113 0.00 1.28 -6.79
N PHE A 114 0.48 0.87 -5.61
CA PHE A 114 1.81 1.21 -5.11
C PHE A 114 2.91 0.71 -6.06
N PHE A 115 2.87 -0.55 -6.48
CA PHE A 115 3.87 -1.12 -7.40
C PHE A 115 3.82 -0.48 -8.79
N LYS A 116 2.62 -0.19 -9.29
CA LYS A 116 2.45 0.47 -10.60
C LYS A 116 3.12 1.85 -10.65
N SER A 117 3.04 2.60 -9.57
CA SER A 117 3.64 3.93 -9.45
C SER A 117 4.98 3.93 -8.72
N PHE A 118 5.56 2.75 -8.45
CA PHE A 118 6.74 2.62 -7.59
C PHE A 118 7.93 3.43 -8.12
N LYS A 119 8.26 3.29 -9.41
CA LYS A 119 9.38 4.02 -10.03
C LYS A 119 9.25 5.54 -9.85
N PHE A 120 8.09 6.09 -10.14
CA PHE A 120 7.84 7.52 -10.01
C PHE A 120 7.86 7.99 -8.56
N ASN A 121 7.16 7.29 -7.68
CA ASN A 121 7.10 7.63 -6.25
C ASN A 121 8.49 7.56 -5.63
N PHE A 122 9.28 6.54 -5.97
CA PHE A 122 10.65 6.39 -5.48
C PHE A 122 11.54 7.55 -5.91
N ILE A 123 11.54 7.90 -7.21
CA ILE A 123 12.35 9.00 -7.74
C ILE A 123 11.97 10.33 -7.09
N THR A 124 10.68 10.65 -7.04
CA THR A 124 10.21 11.93 -6.49
C THR A 124 10.46 12.04 -4.99
N ILE A 125 10.18 10.99 -4.22
CA ILE A 125 10.48 10.95 -2.78
C ILE A 125 11.99 11.07 -2.54
N ALA A 126 12.83 10.38 -3.30
CA ALA A 126 14.28 10.47 -3.16
C ALA A 126 14.80 11.90 -3.42
N ILE A 127 14.33 12.55 -4.50
CA ILE A 127 14.69 13.93 -4.82
C ILE A 127 14.24 14.88 -3.70
N SER A 128 13.00 14.74 -3.21
CA SER A 128 12.49 15.56 -2.10
C SER A 128 13.30 15.35 -0.82
N LEU A 129 13.61 14.10 -0.44
CA LEU A 129 14.41 13.79 0.75
C LEU A 129 15.83 14.35 0.66
N ILE A 130 16.50 14.20 -0.48
CA ILE A 130 17.83 14.79 -0.71
C ILE A 130 17.74 16.31 -0.56
N SER A 131 16.73 16.94 -1.17
CA SER A 131 16.52 18.40 -1.07
C SER A 131 16.27 18.83 0.37
N PHE A 132 15.46 18.09 1.14
CA PHE A 132 15.24 18.35 2.57
C PHE A 132 16.54 18.28 3.37
N ILE A 133 17.35 17.23 3.16
CA ILE A 133 18.63 17.04 3.86
C ILE A 133 19.59 18.19 3.54
N ILE A 134 19.68 18.61 2.27
CA ILE A 134 20.53 19.74 1.88
C ILE A 134 20.01 21.05 2.50
N ILE A 135 18.70 21.32 2.46
CA ILE A 135 18.11 22.52 3.06
C ILE A 135 18.39 22.59 4.56
N ILE A 136 18.30 21.47 5.29
CA ILE A 136 18.58 21.43 6.74
C ILE A 136 20.06 21.74 7.01
N ASN A 137 20.98 21.07 6.32
CA ASN A 137 22.39 21.03 6.72
C ASN A 137 23.29 22.03 5.99
N ALA A 138 22.96 22.41 4.75
CA ALA A 138 23.85 23.25 3.94
C ALA A 138 23.79 24.72 4.38
N THR A 139 24.93 25.39 4.30
CA THR A 139 25.08 26.84 4.48
C THR A 139 25.34 27.56 3.14
N ASN A 140 25.76 26.82 2.10
CA ASN A 140 26.06 27.40 0.80
C ASN A 140 24.78 27.82 0.06
N PRO A 141 24.62 29.10 -0.33
CA PRO A 141 23.40 29.61 -0.95
C PRO A 141 23.10 28.96 -2.30
N LEU A 142 24.11 28.56 -3.09
CA LEU A 142 23.90 27.90 -4.38
C LEU A 142 23.25 26.52 -4.22
N LEU A 143 23.71 25.73 -3.23
CA LEU A 143 23.13 24.43 -2.92
C LEU A 143 21.70 24.56 -2.39
N LEU A 144 21.44 25.60 -1.59
CA LEU A 144 20.09 25.89 -1.10
C LEU A 144 19.15 26.27 -2.25
N TRP A 145 19.57 27.15 -3.17
CA TRP A 145 18.81 27.50 -4.36
C TRP A 145 18.47 26.29 -5.22
N LEU A 146 19.46 25.45 -5.50
CA LEU A 146 19.27 24.22 -6.27
C LEU A 146 18.26 23.29 -5.58
N SER A 147 18.35 23.14 -4.26
CA SER A 147 17.45 22.27 -3.49
C SER A 147 16.03 22.81 -3.44
N VAL A 148 15.86 24.13 -3.27
CA VAL A 148 14.57 24.83 -3.32
C VAL A 148 13.92 24.66 -4.70
N LEU A 149 14.70 24.81 -5.78
CA LEU A 149 14.21 24.60 -7.14
C LEU A 149 13.78 23.13 -7.36
N LEU A 150 14.63 22.18 -6.98
CA LEU A 150 14.37 20.75 -7.15
C LEU A 150 13.10 20.31 -6.43
N ILE A 151 12.90 20.75 -5.19
CA ILE A 151 11.68 20.38 -4.46
C ILE A 151 10.44 21.07 -5.02
N CYS A 152 10.54 22.31 -5.49
CA CYS A 152 9.44 23.01 -6.15
C CYS A 152 9.00 22.27 -7.41
N VAL A 153 9.96 21.90 -8.28
CA VAL A 153 9.72 21.13 -9.49
C VAL A 153 9.17 19.74 -9.17
N ALA A 154 9.76 19.02 -8.21
CA ALA A 154 9.27 17.71 -7.79
C ALA A 154 7.84 17.76 -7.27
N SER A 155 7.50 18.78 -6.48
CA SER A 155 6.15 18.98 -5.95
C SER A 155 5.15 19.25 -7.08
N PHE A 156 5.50 20.12 -8.03
CA PHE A 156 4.65 20.41 -9.19
C PHE A 156 4.42 19.16 -10.05
N ILE A 157 5.46 18.36 -10.30
CA ILE A 157 5.36 17.10 -11.04
C ILE A 157 4.42 16.12 -10.31
N ILE A 158 4.52 16.00 -8.98
CA ILE A 158 3.61 15.18 -8.17
C ILE A 158 2.17 15.65 -8.35
N PHE A 159 1.91 16.95 -8.29
CA PHE A 159 0.57 17.52 -8.47
C PHE A 159 -0.02 17.21 -9.85
N VAL A 160 0.72 17.51 -10.92
CA VAL A 160 0.29 17.24 -12.29
C VAL A 160 -0.02 15.75 -12.47
N GLN A 161 0.86 14.89 -11.97
CA GLN A 161 0.63 13.45 -12.07
C GLN A 161 -0.61 13.00 -11.28
N ARG A 162 -0.85 13.56 -10.08
CA ARG A 162 -2.05 13.25 -9.28
C ARG A 162 -3.34 13.70 -9.97
N ILE A 163 -3.33 14.87 -10.61
CA ILE A 163 -4.45 15.32 -11.44
C ILE A 163 -4.71 14.31 -12.57
N ILE A 164 -3.67 13.94 -13.33
CA ILE A 164 -3.79 12.98 -14.44
C ILE A 164 -4.34 11.63 -13.94
N ILE A 165 -3.82 11.12 -12.82
CA ILE A 165 -4.26 9.84 -12.25
C ILE A 165 -5.72 9.91 -11.78
N THR A 166 -6.15 11.03 -11.20
CA THR A 166 -7.53 11.22 -10.72
C THR A 166 -8.56 11.16 -11.86
N PHE A 167 -8.19 11.65 -13.05
CA PHE A 167 -9.03 11.58 -14.24
C PHE A 167 -8.87 10.28 -15.04
N LYS A 168 -7.80 9.51 -14.81
CA LYS A 168 -7.55 8.28 -15.54
C LYS A 168 -8.40 7.14 -14.95
N PRO A 169 -9.01 6.29 -15.79
CA PRO A 169 -9.65 5.06 -15.34
C PRO A 169 -8.74 4.24 -14.42
N ALA A 170 -9.33 3.60 -13.41
CA ALA A 170 -8.61 2.79 -12.45
C ALA A 170 -8.02 1.55 -13.14
N SER A 171 -6.82 1.72 -13.68
CA SER A 171 -6.09 0.70 -14.42
C SER A 171 -5.76 -0.56 -13.61
N VAL A 172 -5.96 -0.52 -12.29
CA VAL A 172 -5.87 -1.68 -11.41
C VAL A 172 -6.92 -2.74 -11.80
N PHE A 173 -8.08 -2.34 -12.32
CA PHE A 173 -9.12 -3.30 -12.72
C PHE A 173 -8.76 -4.12 -13.97
N GLN A 174 -7.97 -3.55 -14.87
CA GLN A 174 -7.47 -4.26 -16.05
C GLN A 174 -6.48 -5.37 -15.68
N ILE A 175 -5.81 -5.26 -14.53
CA ILE A 175 -4.89 -6.30 -14.05
C ILE A 175 -5.66 -7.59 -13.72
N TYR A 176 -6.88 -7.49 -13.18
CA TYR A 176 -7.69 -8.68 -12.91
C TYR A 176 -8.07 -9.41 -14.20
N THR A 177 -8.49 -8.68 -15.23
CA THR A 177 -8.88 -9.29 -16.51
C THR A 177 -7.69 -9.87 -17.25
N GLU A 178 -6.51 -9.24 -17.14
CA GLU A 178 -5.25 -9.73 -17.72
C GLU A 178 -4.71 -10.98 -17.01
N ILE A 179 -4.76 -11.03 -15.68
CA ILE A 179 -4.38 -12.23 -14.94
C ILE A 179 -5.31 -13.39 -15.30
N LEU A 180 -6.62 -13.14 -15.36
CA LEU A 180 -7.60 -14.16 -15.69
C LEU A 180 -7.52 -14.60 -17.15
N SER A 181 -7.23 -13.70 -18.10
CA SER A 181 -7.03 -14.09 -19.50
C SER A 181 -5.76 -14.91 -19.69
N ARG A 182 -4.67 -14.61 -18.96
CA ARG A 182 -3.45 -15.43 -18.97
C ARG A 182 -3.70 -16.81 -18.38
N LEU A 183 -4.45 -16.91 -17.28
CA LEU A 183 -4.85 -18.20 -16.69
C LEU A 183 -5.72 -19.00 -17.67
N GLN A 184 -6.69 -18.37 -18.32
CA GLN A 184 -7.53 -19.00 -19.33
C GLN A 184 -6.74 -19.45 -20.56
N ALA A 185 -5.79 -18.65 -21.05
CA ALA A 185 -4.94 -19.02 -22.17
C ALA A 185 -4.01 -20.19 -21.82
N SER A 186 -3.42 -20.17 -20.63
CA SER A 186 -2.61 -21.30 -20.12
C SER A 186 -3.45 -22.57 -20.03
N PHE A 187 -4.70 -22.45 -19.56
CA PHE A 187 -5.63 -23.57 -19.49
C PHE A 187 -5.99 -24.09 -20.89
N LYS A 188 -6.33 -23.22 -21.84
CA LYS A 188 -6.68 -23.60 -23.21
C LYS A 188 -5.53 -24.36 -23.89
N ASN A 189 -4.29 -23.88 -23.73
CA ASN A 189 -3.12 -24.55 -24.29
C ASN A 189 -2.92 -25.95 -23.67
N ASN A 190 -3.16 -26.10 -22.35
CA ASN A 190 -3.09 -27.39 -21.68
C ASN A 190 -4.24 -28.33 -22.11
N ALA A 191 -5.45 -27.79 -22.29
CA ALA A 191 -6.61 -28.54 -22.75
C ALA A 191 -6.42 -29.04 -24.19
N GLU A 192 -5.92 -28.20 -25.10
CA GLU A 192 -5.60 -28.58 -26.48
C GLU A 192 -4.53 -29.68 -26.51
N SER A 193 -3.51 -29.62 -25.65
CA SER A 193 -2.52 -30.71 -25.52
C SER A 193 -3.10 -32.02 -24.96
N CYS A 194 -4.26 -31.96 -24.29
CA CYS A 194 -5.01 -33.14 -23.87
C CYS A 194 -5.99 -33.60 -24.95
N HIS A 195 -6.30 -32.75 -25.93
CA HIS A 195 -7.28 -33.06 -26.97
C HIS A 195 -6.82 -34.20 -27.90
N ASP A 196 -5.50 -34.34 -28.11
CA ASP A 196 -4.89 -35.48 -28.80
C ASP A 196 -5.12 -36.83 -28.08
N LEU A 197 -5.41 -36.81 -26.77
CA LEU A 197 -5.85 -37.99 -26.02
C LEU A 197 -7.39 -38.12 -26.02
N ASN A 198 -8.13 -37.02 -26.23
CA ASN A 198 -9.59 -37.00 -26.14
C ASN A 198 -10.31 -37.64 -27.33
N GLU A 199 -9.71 -37.74 -28.52
CA GLU A 199 -10.31 -38.52 -29.62
C GLU A 199 -10.52 -40.00 -29.23
N GLN A 200 -9.62 -40.58 -28.41
CA GLN A 200 -9.80 -41.94 -27.89
C GLN A 200 -10.79 -42.01 -26.72
N ILE A 201 -10.83 -40.98 -25.87
CA ILE A 201 -11.70 -40.88 -24.68
C ILE A 201 -13.16 -40.67 -25.07
N ASN A 202 -13.46 -39.97 -26.17
CA ASN A 202 -14.84 -39.65 -26.56
C ASN A 202 -15.67 -40.87 -26.99
N ILE A 203 -15.03 -41.98 -27.32
CA ILE A 203 -15.65 -43.22 -27.80
C ILE A 203 -15.90 -44.22 -26.66
N THR A 204 -15.16 -44.08 -25.55
CA THR A 204 -15.12 -45.11 -24.50
C THR A 204 -15.83 -44.61 -23.24
N PRO A 205 -16.82 -45.33 -22.69
CA PRO A 205 -17.45 -44.93 -21.42
C PRO A 205 -16.42 -44.87 -20.30
N ILE A 206 -16.60 -43.94 -19.36
CA ILE A 206 -15.67 -43.62 -18.25
C ILE A 206 -15.26 -44.88 -17.45
N GLU A 207 -16.14 -45.88 -17.39
CA GLU A 207 -15.96 -47.17 -16.72
C GLU A 207 -14.80 -48.01 -17.28
N GLN A 208 -14.34 -47.73 -18.51
CA GLN A 208 -13.29 -48.49 -19.19
C GLN A 208 -11.92 -47.79 -19.15
N PHE A 209 -11.82 -46.62 -18.53
CA PHE A 209 -10.56 -45.89 -18.44
C PHE A 209 -9.57 -46.55 -17.48
N ASN A 210 -8.31 -46.55 -17.87
CA ASN A 210 -7.20 -46.92 -16.99
C ASN A 210 -7.04 -45.85 -15.88
N ASP A 211 -6.56 -46.23 -14.70
CA ASP A 211 -6.31 -45.33 -13.55
C ASP A 211 -5.54 -44.06 -13.95
N LYS A 212 -4.57 -44.16 -14.86
CA LYS A 212 -3.81 -43.00 -15.36
C LYS A 212 -4.66 -42.03 -16.19
N GLN A 213 -5.59 -42.56 -16.99
CA GLN A 213 -6.51 -41.75 -17.79
C GLN A 213 -7.56 -41.10 -16.87
N LEU A 214 -8.12 -41.86 -15.93
CA LEU A 214 -9.04 -41.32 -14.91
C LEU A 214 -8.40 -40.18 -14.12
N GLN A 215 -7.14 -40.35 -13.69
CA GLN A 215 -6.42 -39.30 -12.98
C GLN A 215 -6.22 -38.05 -13.85
N LYS A 216 -5.82 -38.20 -15.12
CA LYS A 216 -5.64 -37.07 -16.03
C LYS A 216 -6.95 -36.33 -16.32
N VAL A 217 -8.05 -37.07 -16.51
CA VAL A 217 -9.39 -36.49 -16.67
C VAL A 217 -9.82 -35.76 -15.39
N ALA A 218 -9.60 -36.37 -14.21
CA ALA A 218 -9.89 -35.76 -12.92
C ALA A 218 -9.13 -34.45 -12.72
N ASP A 219 -7.83 -34.42 -13.02
CA ASP A 219 -6.98 -33.24 -12.88
C ASP A 219 -7.43 -32.11 -13.82
N SER A 220 -7.69 -32.43 -15.10
CA SER A 220 -8.16 -31.46 -16.08
C SER A 220 -9.55 -30.89 -15.75
N LEU A 221 -10.48 -31.76 -15.32
CA LEU A 221 -11.80 -31.33 -14.86
C LEU A 221 -11.69 -30.48 -13.58
N GLN A 222 -10.82 -30.86 -12.65
CA GLN A 222 -10.57 -30.13 -11.40
C GLN A 222 -10.06 -28.72 -11.69
N GLU A 223 -9.08 -28.57 -12.59
CA GLU A 223 -8.58 -27.26 -13.01
C GLU A 223 -9.67 -26.40 -13.66
N SER A 224 -10.46 -26.99 -14.57
CA SER A 224 -11.58 -26.31 -15.24
C SER A 224 -12.61 -25.78 -14.23
N VAL A 225 -13.04 -26.65 -13.31
CA VAL A 225 -14.02 -26.32 -12.28
C VAL A 225 -13.46 -25.26 -11.33
N ILE A 226 -12.19 -25.35 -10.93
CA ILE A 226 -11.55 -24.32 -10.10
C ILE A 226 -11.54 -22.98 -10.83
N LEU A 227 -11.15 -22.94 -12.10
CA LEU A 227 -11.09 -21.71 -12.89
C LEU A 227 -12.48 -21.06 -13.01
N ASN A 228 -13.52 -21.84 -13.35
CA ASN A 228 -14.91 -21.38 -13.33
C ASN A 228 -15.29 -20.74 -11.99
N ARG A 229 -15.04 -21.47 -10.88
CA ARG A 229 -15.42 -21.02 -9.54
C ARG A 229 -14.62 -19.80 -9.10
N VAL A 230 -13.34 -19.71 -9.42
CA VAL A 230 -12.52 -18.54 -9.13
C VAL A 230 -13.01 -17.30 -9.89
N CYS A 231 -13.37 -17.44 -11.17
CA CYS A 231 -13.95 -16.34 -11.96
C CYS A 231 -15.23 -15.81 -11.32
N LEU A 232 -16.23 -16.68 -11.12
CA LEU A 232 -17.53 -16.29 -10.54
C LEU A 232 -17.40 -15.75 -9.11
N PHE A 233 -16.53 -16.34 -8.28
CA PHE A 233 -16.24 -15.84 -6.95
C PHE A 233 -15.60 -14.45 -7.00
N THR A 234 -14.61 -14.24 -7.87
CA THR A 234 -13.91 -12.95 -8.01
C THR A 234 -14.86 -11.86 -8.50
N ALA A 235 -15.67 -12.14 -9.52
CA ALA A 235 -16.70 -11.23 -10.02
C ALA A 235 -17.66 -10.80 -8.91
N LYS A 236 -18.13 -11.77 -8.12
CA LYS A 236 -18.99 -11.50 -6.97
C LYS A 236 -18.30 -10.62 -5.92
N LYS A 237 -17.05 -10.95 -5.53
CA LYS A 237 -16.33 -10.15 -4.53
C LYS A 237 -15.98 -8.75 -5.01
N LEU A 238 -15.72 -8.57 -6.31
CA LEU A 238 -15.59 -7.25 -6.92
C LEU A 238 -16.91 -6.47 -6.89
N ARG A 239 -18.06 -7.14 -7.08
CA ARG A 239 -19.39 -6.54 -6.92
C ARG A 239 -19.65 -6.12 -5.46
N ASP A 240 -19.30 -6.96 -4.49
CA ASP A 240 -19.38 -6.64 -3.07
C ASP A 240 -18.48 -5.44 -2.71
N TYR A 241 -17.26 -5.41 -3.26
CA TYR A 241 -16.32 -4.31 -3.10
C TYR A 241 -16.88 -2.99 -3.65
N LYS A 242 -17.43 -3.01 -4.88
CA LYS A 242 -18.11 -1.86 -5.49
C LYS A 242 -19.19 -1.32 -4.56
N ASN A 243 -20.07 -2.20 -4.07
CA ASN A 243 -21.20 -1.82 -3.23
C ASN A 243 -20.77 -1.28 -1.85
N SER A 244 -19.63 -1.76 -1.33
CA SER A 244 -19.10 -1.33 -0.03
C SER A 244 -18.55 0.10 0.00
N LYS A 245 -18.27 0.71 -1.17
CA LYS A 245 -17.69 2.06 -1.29
C LYS A 245 -16.35 2.27 -0.55
N ILE A 246 -15.67 1.20 -0.14
CA ILE A 246 -14.40 1.26 0.60
C ILE A 246 -13.29 1.98 -0.20
N TYR A 247 -13.35 1.96 -1.53
CA TYR A 247 -12.39 2.67 -2.38
C TYR A 247 -12.29 4.17 -2.06
N ILE A 248 -13.38 4.80 -1.63
CA ILE A 248 -13.43 6.22 -1.25
C ILE A 248 -12.47 6.50 -0.10
N ILE A 249 -12.37 5.58 0.86
CA ILE A 249 -11.50 5.74 2.03
C ILE A 249 -10.04 5.85 1.58
N SER A 250 -9.62 5.06 0.60
CA SER A 250 -8.27 5.13 0.02
C SER A 250 -8.00 6.48 -0.65
N ASP A 251 -8.99 7.04 -1.34
CA ASP A 251 -8.85 8.34 -2.01
C ASP A 251 -8.76 9.48 -0.99
N VAL A 252 -9.55 9.43 0.10
CA VAL A 252 -9.47 10.37 1.22
C VAL A 252 -8.09 10.33 1.88
N PHE A 253 -7.56 9.13 2.17
CA PHE A 253 -6.21 9.01 2.72
C PHE A 253 -5.16 9.57 1.76
N THR A 254 -5.26 9.29 0.46
CA THR A 254 -4.34 9.82 -0.54
C THR A 254 -4.37 11.35 -0.59
N MET A 255 -5.55 11.96 -0.48
CA MET A 255 -5.72 13.40 -0.40
C MET A 255 -5.09 13.98 0.87
N LEU A 256 -5.32 13.37 2.04
CA LEU A 256 -4.70 13.79 3.30
C LEU A 256 -3.16 13.74 3.22
N PHE A 257 -2.60 12.68 2.63
CA PHE A 257 -1.16 12.58 2.41
C PHE A 257 -0.64 13.66 1.45
N LEU A 258 -1.39 14.00 0.40
CA LEU A 258 -1.01 15.05 -0.53
C LEU A 258 -1.03 16.43 0.14
N ILE A 259 -2.03 16.72 0.99
CA ILE A 259 -2.06 17.93 1.84
C ILE A 259 -0.81 18.00 2.71
N LEU A 260 -0.54 16.94 3.49
CA LEU A 260 0.61 16.91 4.40
C LEU A 260 1.93 17.09 3.64
N PHE A 261 2.09 16.42 2.50
CA PHE A 261 3.26 16.56 1.64
C PHE A 261 3.41 17.99 1.13
N THR A 262 2.31 18.65 0.74
CA THR A 262 2.32 20.04 0.24
C THR A 262 2.77 21.00 1.33
N VAL A 263 2.19 20.88 2.53
CA VAL A 263 2.59 21.69 3.69
C VAL A 263 4.06 21.50 3.99
N LEU A 264 4.54 20.24 4.04
CA LEU A 264 5.96 19.95 4.26
C LEU A 264 6.85 20.53 3.15
N ALA A 265 6.51 20.32 1.89
CA ALA A 265 7.32 20.78 0.77
C ALA A 265 7.47 22.31 0.79
N PHE A 266 6.37 23.05 0.96
CA PHE A 266 6.43 24.51 1.06
C PHE A 266 7.10 25.00 2.35
N ALA A 267 6.95 24.29 3.47
CA ALA A 267 7.67 24.62 4.69
C ALA A 267 9.19 24.58 4.47
N PHE A 268 9.69 23.54 3.79
CA PHE A 268 11.09 23.42 3.43
C PHE A 268 11.54 24.43 2.37
N ILE A 269 10.70 24.73 1.38
CA ILE A 269 10.98 25.80 0.40
C ILE A 269 11.17 27.13 1.11
N ASN A 270 10.20 27.53 1.96
CA ASN A 270 10.24 28.81 2.67
C ASN A 270 11.41 28.87 3.67
N TYR A 271 11.69 27.77 4.38
CA TYR A 271 12.85 27.68 5.26
C TYR A 271 14.17 27.76 4.49
N GLY A 272 14.26 27.12 3.32
CA GLY A 272 15.42 27.21 2.43
C GLY A 272 15.64 28.63 1.91
N LEU A 273 14.56 29.32 1.51
CA LEU A 273 14.61 30.73 1.11
C LEU A 273 15.06 31.63 2.25
N PHE A 274 14.57 31.41 3.46
CA PHE A 274 15.03 32.14 4.65
C PHE A 274 16.53 31.93 4.90
N LYS A 275 17.03 30.68 4.81
CA LYS A 275 18.47 30.39 4.96
C LYS A 275 19.35 31.02 3.86
N ILE A 276 18.80 31.26 2.66
CA ILE A 276 19.51 31.96 1.57
C ILE A 276 19.64 33.44 1.88
N ASN A 277 18.54 34.10 2.25
CA ASN A 277 18.54 35.48 2.72
C ASN A 277 17.41 35.68 3.74
N ASN A 278 17.80 36.04 4.97
CA ASN A 278 16.86 36.28 6.06
C ASN A 278 15.90 37.44 5.76
N GLU A 279 16.31 38.43 4.94
CA GLU A 279 15.49 39.59 4.59
C GLU A 279 14.24 39.22 3.77
N PHE A 280 14.21 38.03 3.17
CA PHE A 280 13.04 37.55 2.43
C PHE A 280 11.79 37.47 3.30
N PHE A 281 11.94 37.31 4.61
CA PHE A 281 10.84 37.22 5.57
C PHE A 281 11.04 38.21 6.72
N ASN A 282 9.96 38.88 7.12
CA ASN A 282 9.92 39.57 8.40
C ASN A 282 9.41 38.59 9.46
N ILE A 283 10.25 38.27 10.45
CA ILE A 283 9.96 37.28 11.48
C ILE A 283 9.99 37.95 12.85
N SER A 284 8.88 37.89 13.60
CA SER A 284 8.76 38.51 14.92
C SER A 284 9.22 37.61 16.09
N THR A 285 9.45 36.33 15.81
CA THR A 285 9.83 35.30 16.80
C THR A 285 11.13 34.61 16.41
N THR A 286 11.66 33.75 17.29
CA THR A 286 12.88 32.98 16.98
C THR A 286 12.62 32.02 15.82
N PRO A 287 13.40 32.08 14.73
CA PRO A 287 13.16 31.27 13.54
C PRO A 287 13.44 29.80 13.86
N THR A 288 12.39 28.98 13.82
CA THR A 288 12.45 27.53 13.94
C THR A 288 11.80 26.90 12.72
N PHE A 289 12.23 25.69 12.30
CA PHE A 289 11.59 25.01 11.18
C PHE A 289 10.07 24.85 11.37
N PHE A 290 9.63 24.61 12.62
CA PHE A 290 8.22 24.46 12.94
C PHE A 290 7.38 25.69 12.60
N ILE A 291 7.91 26.91 12.75
CA ILE A 291 7.14 28.11 12.39
C ILE A 291 6.95 28.24 10.89
N PHE A 292 7.88 27.75 10.06
CA PHE A 292 7.69 27.64 8.61
C PHE A 292 6.68 26.54 8.24
N PHE A 293 6.65 25.44 8.99
CA PHE A 293 5.61 24.41 8.86
C PHE A 293 4.23 24.97 9.18
N TYR A 294 4.10 25.70 10.29
CA TYR A 294 2.88 26.36 10.70
C TYR A 294 2.43 27.42 9.69
N TYR A 295 3.34 28.29 9.24
CA TYR A 295 3.12 29.24 8.17
C TYR A 295 2.57 28.57 6.90
N SER A 296 3.22 27.50 6.43
CA SER A 296 2.75 26.78 5.26
C SER A 296 1.43 26.05 5.50
N PHE A 297 1.13 25.60 6.72
CA PHE A 297 -0.19 25.04 7.01
C PHE A 297 -1.29 26.10 6.92
N GLU A 298 -1.12 27.26 7.58
CA GLU A 298 -2.10 28.34 7.59
C GLU A 298 -2.31 28.93 6.18
N GLN A 299 -1.23 29.14 5.42
CA GLN A 299 -1.29 29.61 4.04
C GLN A 299 -2.07 28.64 3.13
N LEU A 300 -1.97 27.33 3.37
CA LEU A 300 -2.74 26.33 2.63
C LEU A 300 -4.25 26.48 2.90
N VAL A 301 -4.63 26.85 4.11
CA VAL A 301 -6.03 27.06 4.56
C VAL A 301 -6.51 28.49 4.27
N PHE A 302 -5.77 29.27 3.47
CA PHE A 302 -6.07 30.66 3.13
C PHE A 302 -6.05 31.63 4.32
N ASN A 303 -5.33 31.26 5.39
CA ASN A 303 -5.08 32.12 6.54
C ASN A 303 -3.68 32.73 6.47
N SER A 304 -3.48 33.83 7.19
CA SER A 304 -2.16 34.45 7.41
C SER A 304 -1.80 34.45 8.89
N ILE A 305 -0.50 34.41 9.17
CA ILE A 305 0.05 34.55 10.51
C ILE A 305 0.91 35.81 10.59
N THR A 306 0.98 36.42 11.76
CA THR A 306 1.76 37.67 11.97
C THR A 306 3.25 37.39 12.19
N GLU A 307 3.59 36.15 12.52
CA GLU A 307 4.90 35.74 12.98
C GLU A 307 5.90 35.60 11.84
N ILE A 308 5.43 35.32 10.63
CA ILE A 308 6.21 35.25 9.40
C ILE A 308 5.43 35.95 8.29
N VAL A 309 6.01 37.01 7.75
CA VAL A 309 5.44 37.74 6.61
C VAL A 309 6.44 37.75 5.45
N PRO A 310 6.08 37.29 4.23
CA PRO A 310 6.96 37.37 3.06
C PRO A 310 7.08 38.81 2.57
N VAL A 311 8.31 39.35 2.54
CA VAL A 311 8.58 40.75 2.17
C VAL A 311 9.08 40.88 0.75
N HIS A 312 9.98 39.98 0.32
CA HIS A 312 10.57 40.04 -1.02
C HIS A 312 9.73 39.32 -2.07
N GLN A 313 9.85 39.77 -3.33
CA GLN A 313 9.16 39.21 -4.50
C GLN A 313 9.29 37.68 -4.63
N ILE A 314 10.46 37.12 -4.32
CA ILE A 314 10.69 35.66 -4.37
C ILE A 314 9.84 34.92 -3.33
N SER A 315 9.84 35.40 -2.08
CA SER A 315 9.03 34.82 -1.00
C SER A 315 7.53 35.00 -1.24
N GLN A 316 7.13 36.15 -1.78
CA GLN A 316 5.74 36.42 -2.17
C GLN A 316 5.29 35.53 -3.32
N THR A 317 6.15 35.33 -4.33
CA THR A 317 5.87 34.41 -5.45
C THR A 317 5.69 32.99 -4.93
N THR A 318 6.52 32.55 -3.97
CA THR A 318 6.37 31.24 -3.32
C THR A 318 5.05 31.12 -2.57
N ALA A 319 4.64 32.16 -1.84
CA ALA A 319 3.34 32.20 -1.16
C ALA A 319 2.15 32.14 -2.15
N ILE A 320 2.25 32.84 -3.29
CA ILE A 320 1.26 32.80 -4.37
C ILE A 320 1.20 31.42 -5.01
N LEU A 321 2.36 30.80 -5.29
CA LEU A 321 2.44 29.43 -5.80
C LEU A 321 1.78 28.44 -4.83
N GLN A 322 2.01 28.62 -3.53
CA GLN A 322 1.38 27.79 -2.52
C GLN A 322 -0.16 27.93 -2.53
N LEU A 323 -0.68 29.16 -2.62
CA LEU A 323 -2.13 29.39 -2.76
C LEU A 323 -2.68 28.71 -4.02
N PHE A 324 -1.95 28.79 -5.13
CA PHE A 324 -2.34 28.11 -6.37
C PHE A 324 -2.38 26.59 -6.21
N THR A 325 -1.42 26.00 -5.48
CA THR A 325 -1.48 24.57 -5.16
C THR A 325 -2.64 24.20 -4.23
N SER A 326 -3.04 25.08 -3.30
CA SER A 326 -4.23 24.88 -2.47
C SER A 326 -5.52 24.87 -3.30
N LEU A 327 -5.62 25.75 -4.29
CA LEU A 327 -6.74 25.72 -5.25
C LEU A 327 -6.78 24.41 -6.04
N PHE A 328 -5.63 23.90 -6.51
CA PHE A 328 -5.59 22.59 -7.16
C PHE A 328 -5.97 21.45 -6.22
N LEU A 329 -5.53 21.46 -4.97
CA LEU A 329 -5.95 20.48 -3.97
C LEU A 329 -7.46 20.48 -3.79
N THR A 330 -8.07 21.67 -3.75
CA THR A 330 -9.52 21.85 -3.66
C THR A 330 -10.22 21.28 -4.91
N ILE A 331 -9.70 21.55 -6.11
CA ILE A 331 -10.22 20.98 -7.36
C ILE A 331 -10.11 19.45 -7.37
N ILE A 332 -8.98 18.89 -6.94
CA ILE A 332 -8.79 17.44 -6.83
C ILE A 332 -9.79 16.87 -5.82
N PHE A 333 -9.97 17.50 -4.67
CA PHE A 333 -10.92 17.06 -3.65
C PHE A 333 -12.36 17.06 -4.17
N ILE A 334 -12.80 18.16 -4.79
CA ILE A 334 -14.12 18.25 -5.43
C ILE A 334 -14.25 17.20 -6.53
N SER A 335 -13.21 17.00 -7.34
CA SER A 335 -13.20 16.00 -8.41
C SER A 335 -13.35 14.58 -7.87
N ILE A 336 -12.67 14.23 -6.76
CA ILE A 336 -12.84 12.94 -6.09
C ILE A 336 -14.28 12.78 -5.58
N PHE A 337 -14.84 13.84 -4.97
CA PHE A 337 -16.22 13.81 -4.46
C PHE A 337 -17.26 13.66 -5.58
N ILE A 338 -17.08 14.37 -6.70
CA ILE A 338 -17.93 14.22 -7.89
C ILE A 338 -17.72 12.84 -8.51
N ASN A 339 -16.48 12.37 -8.62
CA ASN A 339 -16.16 11.06 -9.20
C ASN A 339 -16.76 9.91 -8.38
N PHE A 340 -16.86 10.06 -7.06
CA PHE A 340 -17.63 9.15 -6.21
C PHE A 340 -19.09 9.06 -6.64
N LYS A 341 -19.73 10.19 -6.96
CA LYS A 341 -21.10 10.21 -7.48
C LYS A 341 -21.15 9.74 -8.94
N ASN A 342 -20.03 9.80 -9.65
CA ASN A 342 -19.98 9.61 -11.08
C ASN A 342 -20.10 8.12 -11.45
N GLN A 343 -20.97 7.84 -12.41
CA GLN A 343 -21.28 6.49 -12.87
C GLN A 343 -20.06 5.82 -13.55
N ARG A 344 -19.05 6.58 -13.96
CA ARG A 344 -17.91 6.09 -14.74
C ARG A 344 -17.12 5.00 -14.03
N TYR A 345 -16.68 5.21 -12.79
CA TYR A 345 -15.93 4.20 -12.03
C TYR A 345 -16.76 2.92 -11.86
N ASN A 346 -18.04 3.09 -11.55
CA ASN A 346 -18.98 1.98 -11.44
C ASN A 346 -19.16 1.24 -12.78
N ASN A 347 -19.21 1.96 -13.90
CA ASN A 347 -19.35 1.38 -15.24
C ASN A 347 -18.10 0.60 -15.65
N GLU A 348 -16.90 1.11 -15.36
CA GLU A 348 -15.64 0.40 -15.63
C GLU A 348 -15.51 -0.85 -14.78
N LEU A 349 -15.83 -0.76 -13.48
CA LEU A 349 -15.82 -1.92 -12.60
C LEU A 349 -16.91 -2.93 -12.98
N ASN A 350 -18.10 -2.48 -13.40
CA ASN A 350 -19.14 -3.36 -13.94
C ASN A 350 -18.68 -4.07 -15.22
N LYS A 351 -17.97 -3.37 -16.12
CA LYS A 351 -17.42 -3.97 -17.34
C LYS A 351 -16.45 -5.09 -16.99
N VAL A 352 -15.55 -4.85 -16.03
CA VAL A 352 -14.60 -5.86 -15.56
C VAL A 352 -15.29 -7.02 -14.86
N ILE A 353 -16.27 -6.75 -13.99
CA ILE A 353 -17.09 -7.80 -13.35
C ILE A 353 -17.76 -8.66 -14.42
N LYS A 354 -18.41 -8.03 -15.41
CA LYS A 354 -19.10 -8.73 -16.49
C LYS A 354 -18.14 -9.57 -17.32
N GLU A 355 -16.98 -9.04 -17.70
CA GLU A 355 -15.97 -9.80 -18.45
C GLU A 355 -15.48 -11.04 -17.68
N ILE A 356 -15.35 -10.94 -16.36
CA ILE A 356 -14.98 -12.07 -15.50
C ILE A 356 -16.13 -13.08 -15.36
N GLU A 357 -17.38 -12.62 -15.27
CA GLU A 357 -18.57 -13.49 -15.28
C GLU A 357 -18.70 -14.23 -16.60
N ASP A 358 -18.55 -13.53 -17.73
CA ASP A 358 -18.60 -14.11 -19.07
C ASP A 358 -17.53 -15.19 -19.25
N LYS A 359 -16.31 -14.97 -18.75
CA LYS A 359 -15.25 -16.00 -18.72
C LYS A 359 -15.61 -17.19 -17.82
N GLY A 360 -16.27 -16.94 -16.70
CA GLY A 360 -16.78 -17.99 -15.81
C GLY A 360 -17.84 -18.85 -16.51
N MET A 361 -18.83 -18.22 -17.15
CA MET A 361 -19.90 -18.89 -17.88
C MET A 361 -19.37 -19.68 -19.08
N PHE A 362 -18.43 -19.11 -19.83
CA PHE A 362 -17.74 -19.82 -20.91
C PHE A 362 -17.06 -21.10 -20.41
N MET A 363 -16.41 -21.05 -19.24
CA MET A 363 -15.77 -22.23 -18.65
C MET A 363 -16.81 -23.27 -18.20
N GLU A 364 -17.99 -22.84 -17.77
CA GLU A 364 -19.09 -23.75 -17.43
C GLU A 364 -19.61 -24.49 -18.67
N GLU A 365 -19.83 -23.76 -19.76
CA GLU A 365 -20.23 -24.32 -21.06
C GLU A 365 -19.16 -25.29 -21.60
N PHE A 366 -17.88 -24.92 -21.50
CA PHE A 366 -16.77 -25.80 -21.84
C PHE A 366 -16.81 -27.11 -21.03
N ILE A 367 -17.03 -27.05 -19.71
CA ILE A 367 -17.09 -28.24 -18.86
C ILE A 367 -18.29 -29.13 -19.24
N GLN A 368 -19.44 -28.53 -19.51
CA GLN A 368 -20.65 -29.28 -19.91
C GLN A 368 -20.43 -30.03 -21.23
N ASN A 369 -19.85 -29.35 -22.21
CA ASN A 369 -19.61 -29.90 -23.54
C ASN A 369 -18.49 -30.96 -23.54
N GLU A 370 -17.36 -30.67 -22.91
CA GLU A 370 -16.17 -31.52 -22.94
C GLU A 370 -16.34 -32.80 -22.11
N TYR A 371 -16.98 -32.69 -20.94
CA TYR A 371 -17.13 -33.81 -20.00
C TYR A 371 -18.53 -34.42 -20.00
N LYS A 372 -19.43 -33.96 -20.88
CA LYS A 372 -20.81 -34.45 -21.05
C LYS A 372 -21.61 -34.47 -19.74
N VAL A 373 -21.39 -33.45 -18.89
CA VAL A 373 -22.11 -33.27 -17.63
C VAL A 373 -23.22 -32.24 -17.81
N GLU A 374 -24.42 -32.50 -17.28
CA GLU A 374 -25.57 -31.61 -17.47
C GLU A 374 -25.37 -30.22 -16.84
N ASN A 375 -24.64 -30.16 -15.72
CA ASN A 375 -24.40 -28.93 -14.99
C ASN A 375 -23.09 -29.01 -14.17
N ILE A 376 -22.65 -27.86 -13.66
CA ILE A 376 -21.43 -27.74 -12.86
C ILE A 376 -21.51 -28.48 -11.50
N GLN A 377 -22.70 -28.77 -10.97
CA GLN A 377 -22.82 -29.56 -9.73
C GLN A 377 -22.52 -31.03 -9.98
N ASN A 378 -22.97 -31.57 -11.11
CA ASN A 378 -22.65 -32.93 -11.54
C ASN A 378 -21.13 -33.07 -11.78
N ALA A 379 -20.48 -32.05 -12.34
CA ALA A 379 -19.01 -32.01 -12.46
C ALA A 379 -18.30 -32.10 -11.10
N ILE A 380 -18.79 -31.36 -10.09
CA ILE A 380 -18.23 -31.39 -8.72
C ILE A 380 -18.46 -32.76 -8.08
N TYR A 381 -19.64 -33.36 -8.27
CA TYR A 381 -19.95 -34.71 -7.78
C TYR A 381 -19.04 -35.76 -8.42
N LEU A 382 -18.79 -35.66 -9.73
CA LEU A 382 -17.85 -36.53 -10.43
C LEU A 382 -16.43 -36.40 -9.84
N LEU A 383 -15.95 -35.19 -9.59
CA LEU A 383 -14.65 -34.95 -8.95
C LEU A 383 -14.57 -35.54 -7.53
N GLU A 384 -15.67 -35.50 -6.78
CA GLU A 384 -15.77 -36.11 -5.45
C GLU A 384 -15.65 -37.64 -5.53
N GLN A 385 -16.33 -38.27 -6.49
CA GLN A 385 -16.19 -39.71 -6.74
C GLN A 385 -14.77 -40.10 -7.13
N LEU A 386 -14.09 -39.25 -7.92
CA LEU A 386 -12.70 -39.41 -8.33
C LEU A 386 -11.69 -39.08 -7.22
N LYS A 387 -12.14 -38.73 -6.01
CA LYS A 387 -11.30 -38.38 -4.85
C LYS A 387 -10.28 -37.27 -5.14
N SER A 388 -10.71 -36.26 -5.89
CA SER A 388 -9.93 -35.06 -6.21
C SER A 388 -9.39 -34.36 -4.96
N SER A 389 -8.11 -33.97 -4.99
CA SER A 389 -7.41 -33.37 -3.84
C SER A 389 -7.89 -31.97 -3.47
N LEU A 390 -8.48 -31.23 -4.42
CA LEU A 390 -8.90 -29.84 -4.24
C LEU A 390 -10.42 -29.66 -4.08
N ILE A 391 -11.17 -30.75 -3.88
CA ILE A 391 -12.63 -30.71 -3.77
C ILE A 391 -13.13 -29.80 -2.63
N SER A 392 -12.42 -29.77 -1.50
CA SER A 392 -12.78 -28.91 -0.36
C SER A 392 -12.67 -27.42 -0.70
N PHE A 393 -11.70 -27.05 -1.54
CA PHE A 393 -11.53 -25.68 -2.01
C PHE A 393 -12.63 -25.30 -3.01
N ILE A 394 -13.00 -26.20 -3.92
CA ILE A 394 -14.11 -26.02 -4.86
C ILE A 394 -15.43 -25.80 -4.11
N TYR A 395 -15.71 -26.60 -3.08
CA TYR A 395 -16.88 -26.42 -2.22
C TYR A 395 -16.86 -25.08 -1.48
N TYR A 396 -15.69 -24.68 -0.95
CA TYR A 396 -15.53 -23.37 -0.32
C TYR A 396 -15.86 -22.21 -1.27
N LEU A 397 -15.36 -22.24 -2.51
CA LEU A 397 -15.68 -21.22 -3.51
C LEU A 397 -17.16 -21.22 -3.87
N SER A 398 -17.72 -22.40 -4.15
CA SER A 398 -19.13 -22.58 -4.54
C SER A 398 -20.10 -22.04 -3.48
N ARG A 399 -19.84 -22.33 -2.20
CA ARG A 399 -20.65 -21.84 -1.07
C ARG A 399 -20.66 -20.31 -0.98
N ASN A 400 -19.57 -19.65 -1.37
CA ASN A 400 -19.46 -18.19 -1.33
C ASN A 400 -19.99 -17.49 -2.58
N ILE A 401 -20.28 -18.23 -3.66
CA ILE A 401 -20.93 -17.69 -4.86
C ILE A 401 -22.46 -17.62 -4.68
N GLY A 402 -23.07 -18.60 -4.01
CA GLY A 402 -24.53 -18.70 -3.87
C GLY A 402 -25.18 -17.81 -2.78
N LYS A 403 -24.40 -17.32 -1.81
CA LYS A 403 -24.85 -16.36 -0.77
C LYS A 403 -24.41 -14.96 -1.12
#